data_AF-A0A9X2VRS9-F1
#
_entry.id   AF-A0A9X2VRS9-F1
#
_cell.length_a   1.000
_cell.length_b   1.000
_cell.length_c   1.000
_cell.angle_alpha   90.00
_cell.angle_beta   90.00
_cell.angle_gamma   90.00
#
_symmetry.space_group_name_H-M   'P 1'
#
loop_
_entity.id
_entity.type
_entity.pdbx_description
1 polymer ?
#
loop_
_entity_poly.entity_id
_entity_poly.type
_entity_poly.pdbx_seq_one_letter_code
_entity_poly.pdbx_strand_id
1 'polypeptide(L)'
;MRELPDEQWLLRHADTVVDRIGVPYWDGVAVGLKALAGGDHGEALRSLEEVVRNEPRNLHAHYYLALALLAGKRPRRHGSELVKEVGVHLRHAAELPQAAVLSALVKEDHGLHWLPCDALPAELAALITRVDPGQAAEILVHVPAPESGVWKALRSKVG
;
A
#
# COMPACT_ATOMS: atom_id res chain seq x y z
N MET A 1 16.31 -36.53 5.15
CA MET A 1 16.25 -36.02 3.77
C MET A 1 14.84 -36.33 3.26
N ARG A 2 13.93 -35.37 3.34
CA ARG A 2 12.54 -35.54 2.91
C ARG A 2 12.42 -34.86 1.55
N GLU A 3 12.22 -35.64 0.50
CA GLU A 3 12.05 -35.14 -0.84
C GLU A 3 10.76 -34.32 -0.92
N LEU A 4 10.84 -33.15 -1.55
CA LEU A 4 9.71 -32.27 -1.78
C LEU A 4 8.81 -32.89 -2.88
N PRO A 5 7.47 -32.78 -2.79
CA PRO A 5 6.57 -33.32 -3.79
C PRO A 5 6.68 -32.56 -5.11
N ASP A 6 6.45 -33.25 -6.23
CA ASP A 6 6.49 -32.64 -7.55
C ASP A 6 5.35 -31.63 -7.78
N GLU A 7 5.56 -30.75 -8.75
CA GLU A 7 4.67 -29.65 -9.12
C GLU A 7 3.30 -30.12 -9.63
N GLN A 8 3.21 -31.36 -10.14
CA GLN A 8 1.96 -31.94 -10.60
C GLN A 8 1.10 -32.46 -9.45
N TRP A 9 1.69 -32.76 -8.28
CA TRP A 9 0.96 -33.15 -7.08
C TRP A 9 0.12 -31.97 -6.54
N LEU A 10 0.67 -30.76 -6.55
CA LEU A 10 0.00 -29.54 -6.06
C LEU A 10 -1.17 -29.13 -6.95
N LEU A 11 -1.05 -29.28 -8.27
CA LEU A 11 -2.11 -28.90 -9.20
C LEU A 11 -3.29 -29.88 -9.21
N ARG A 12 -3.08 -31.16 -8.90
CA ARG A 12 -4.16 -32.17 -8.86
C ARG A 12 -4.96 -32.18 -7.56
N HIS A 13 -4.40 -31.67 -6.46
CA HIS A 13 -5.03 -31.70 -5.13
C HIS A 13 -5.40 -30.30 -4.60
N ALA A 14 -5.28 -29.26 -5.44
CA ALA A 14 -5.63 -27.89 -5.08
C ALA A 14 -7.08 -27.76 -4.58
N ASP A 15 -8.03 -28.52 -5.14
CA ASP A 15 -9.44 -28.48 -4.71
C ASP A 15 -9.72 -29.28 -3.42
N THR A 16 -8.91 -30.28 -3.07
CA THR A 16 -9.22 -31.20 -1.95
C THR A 16 -8.57 -30.82 -0.63
N VAL A 17 -7.55 -29.95 -0.64
CA VAL A 17 -6.97 -29.38 0.59
C VAL A 17 -7.81 -28.19 1.10
N VAL A 18 -8.57 -27.56 0.22
CA VAL A 18 -9.39 -26.37 0.52
C VAL A 18 -10.63 -26.68 1.35
N ASP A 19 -11.12 -27.94 1.36
CA ASP A 19 -12.44 -28.27 1.93
C ASP A 19 -12.40 -28.97 3.31
N ARG A 20 -11.21 -29.24 3.89
CA ARG A 20 -11.09 -30.10 5.09
C ARG A 20 -10.44 -29.44 6.32
N ILE A 21 -9.96 -28.23 6.19
CA ILE A 21 -9.50 -27.39 7.30
C ILE A 21 -10.28 -26.10 7.12
N GLY A 22 -11.00 -25.63 8.13
CA GLY A 22 -11.79 -24.40 8.04
C GLY A 22 -10.91 -23.18 7.76
N VAL A 23 -10.54 -22.97 6.50
CA VAL A 23 -9.84 -21.78 6.03
C VAL A 23 -10.93 -20.73 5.81
N PRO A 24 -10.93 -19.62 6.57
CA PRO A 24 -11.87 -18.56 6.29
C PRO A 24 -11.59 -18.02 4.89
N TYR A 25 -12.67 -17.76 4.16
CA TYR A 25 -12.76 -17.32 2.77
C TYR A 25 -12.13 -15.93 2.48
N TRP A 26 -11.14 -15.49 3.25
CA TRP A 26 -10.58 -14.15 3.19
C TRP A 26 -9.06 -14.20 3.18
N ASP A 27 -8.48 -14.00 2.01
CA ASP A 27 -7.41 -13.03 1.96
C ASP A 27 -7.86 -11.90 1.02
N GLY A 28 -8.90 -11.16 1.44
CA GLY A 28 -9.38 -9.99 0.72
C GLY A 28 -8.28 -8.94 0.54
N VAL A 29 -7.25 -8.97 1.41
CA VAL A 29 -6.02 -8.22 1.22
C VAL A 29 -5.28 -8.76 -0.01
N ALA A 30 -4.98 -10.05 -0.10
CA ALA A 30 -4.33 -10.63 -1.29
C ALA A 30 -5.09 -10.38 -2.61
N VAL A 31 -6.42 -10.45 -2.61
CA VAL A 31 -7.24 -10.07 -3.79
C VAL A 31 -7.02 -8.60 -4.12
N GLY A 32 -7.12 -7.71 -3.13
CA GLY A 32 -6.87 -6.28 -3.29
C GLY A 32 -5.47 -5.97 -3.79
N LEU A 33 -4.44 -6.67 -3.31
CA LEU A 33 -3.05 -6.52 -3.76
C LEU A 33 -2.88 -6.97 -5.20
N LYS A 34 -3.46 -8.11 -5.57
CA LYS A 34 -3.42 -8.61 -6.96
C LYS A 34 -4.10 -7.61 -7.90
N ALA A 35 -5.22 -7.04 -7.48
CA ALA A 35 -5.94 -6.01 -8.22
C ALA A 35 -5.10 -4.73 -8.36
N LEU A 36 -4.47 -4.25 -7.28
CA LEU A 36 -3.54 -3.11 -7.31
C LEU A 36 -2.39 -3.34 -8.29
N ALA A 37 -1.74 -4.50 -8.23
CA ALA A 37 -0.65 -4.87 -9.14
C ALA A 37 -1.11 -4.92 -10.61
N GLY A 38 -2.37 -5.28 -10.85
CA GLY A 38 -3.00 -5.24 -12.17
C GLY A 38 -3.51 -3.87 -12.63
N GLY A 39 -3.46 -2.84 -11.77
CA GLY A 39 -4.05 -1.53 -12.02
C GLY A 39 -5.59 -1.49 -11.93
N ASP A 40 -6.22 -2.57 -11.47
CA ASP A 40 -7.66 -2.64 -11.24
C ASP A 40 -8.00 -2.01 -9.87
N HIS A 41 -8.00 -0.68 -9.85
CA HIS A 41 -8.30 0.07 -8.63
C HIS A 41 -9.75 -0.15 -8.15
N GLY A 42 -10.67 -0.51 -9.05
CA GLY A 42 -12.07 -0.77 -8.69
C GLY A 42 -12.21 -2.06 -7.87
N GLU A 43 -11.60 -3.15 -8.34
CA GLU A 43 -11.54 -4.40 -7.57
C GLU A 43 -10.80 -4.22 -6.25
N ALA A 44 -9.65 -3.53 -6.29
CA ALA A 44 -8.86 -3.27 -5.10
C ALA A 44 -9.69 -2.56 -4.01
N LEU A 45 -10.42 -1.51 -4.37
CA LEU A 45 -11.31 -0.80 -3.44
C LEU A 45 -12.34 -1.75 -2.84
N ARG A 46 -13.09 -2.50 -3.66
CA ARG A 46 -14.16 -3.38 -3.17
C ARG A 46 -13.63 -4.43 -2.18
N SER A 47 -12.55 -5.12 -2.53
CA SER A 47 -11.99 -6.17 -1.67
C SER A 47 -11.42 -5.60 -0.38
N LEU A 48 -10.72 -4.46 -0.43
CA LEU A 48 -10.09 -3.86 0.75
C LEU A 48 -11.11 -3.18 1.67
N GLU A 49 -12.17 -2.57 1.12
CA GLU A 49 -13.30 -2.05 1.90
C GLU A 49 -14.01 -3.16 2.68
N GLU A 50 -14.15 -4.34 2.09
CA GLU A 50 -14.72 -5.51 2.77
C GLU A 50 -13.83 -5.96 3.93
N VAL A 51 -12.51 -6.01 3.73
CA VAL A 51 -11.57 -6.31 4.82
C VAL A 51 -11.65 -5.26 5.91
N VAL A 52 -11.66 -3.96 5.58
CA VAL A 52 -11.77 -2.90 6.59
C VAL A 52 -13.10 -2.97 7.35
N ARG A 53 -14.19 -3.40 6.68
CA ARG A 53 -15.50 -3.59 7.33
C ARG A 53 -15.48 -4.75 8.32
N ASN A 54 -14.84 -5.86 7.97
CA ASN A 54 -14.77 -7.07 8.78
C ASN A 54 -13.68 -6.98 9.88
N GLU A 55 -12.58 -6.30 9.57
CA GLU A 55 -11.41 -6.11 10.43
C GLU A 55 -11.01 -4.61 10.49
N PRO A 56 -11.75 -3.75 11.22
CA PRO A 56 -11.51 -2.30 11.25
C PRO A 56 -10.16 -1.86 11.85
N ARG A 57 -9.35 -2.80 12.34
CA ARG A 57 -8.01 -2.56 12.92
C ARG A 57 -6.89 -3.11 12.03
N ASN A 58 -7.22 -3.66 10.86
CA ASN A 58 -6.22 -4.23 9.97
C ASN A 58 -5.40 -3.10 9.30
N LEU A 59 -4.20 -2.87 9.82
CA LEU A 59 -3.31 -1.79 9.38
C LEU A 59 -2.98 -1.89 7.88
N HIS A 60 -2.76 -3.10 7.38
CA HIS A 60 -2.45 -3.35 5.97
C HIS A 60 -3.65 -3.03 5.07
N ALA A 61 -4.86 -3.46 5.45
CA ALA A 61 -6.07 -3.16 4.68
C ALA A 61 -6.28 -1.64 4.56
N HIS A 62 -6.10 -0.89 5.64
CA HIS A 62 -6.15 0.57 5.58
C HIS A 62 -5.06 1.17 4.67
N TYR A 63 -3.82 0.68 4.76
CA TYR A 63 -2.73 1.15 3.91
C TYR A 63 -2.99 0.91 2.41
N TYR A 64 -3.37 -0.31 2.03
CA TYR A 64 -3.65 -0.63 0.64
C TYR A 64 -4.92 0.05 0.13
N LEU A 65 -5.92 0.26 0.98
CA LEU A 65 -7.12 1.02 0.62
C LEU A 65 -6.75 2.48 0.29
N ALA A 66 -5.83 3.08 1.03
CA ALA A 66 -5.30 4.41 0.71
C ALA A 66 -4.59 4.45 -0.66
N LEU A 67 -3.81 3.43 -1.00
CA LEU A 67 -3.20 3.31 -2.34
C LEU A 67 -4.25 3.13 -3.44
N ALA A 68 -5.28 2.31 -3.20
CA ALA A 68 -6.37 2.07 -4.13
C ALA A 68 -7.18 3.35 -4.41
N LEU A 69 -7.46 4.14 -3.38
CA LEU A 69 -8.14 5.45 -3.49
C LEU A 69 -7.35 6.45 -4.34
N LEU A 70 -6.01 6.44 -4.26
CA LEU A 70 -5.15 7.26 -5.11
C LEU A 70 -5.12 6.80 -6.57
N ALA A 71 -5.50 5.55 -6.85
CA ALA A 71 -5.74 5.04 -8.20
C ALA A 71 -4.63 5.35 -9.22
N GLY A 72 -3.36 5.20 -8.82
CA GLY A 72 -2.20 5.44 -9.68
C GLY A 72 -1.98 6.92 -10.04
N LYS A 73 -2.70 7.85 -9.40
CA LYS A 73 -2.67 9.28 -9.70
C LYS A 73 -1.95 10.05 -8.60
N ARG A 74 -1.47 11.23 -8.98
CA ARG A 74 -0.84 12.16 -8.03
C ARG A 74 -1.86 12.66 -7.01
N PRO A 75 -1.51 12.74 -5.72
CA PRO A 75 -2.36 13.30 -4.68
C PRO A 75 -3.00 14.65 -5.07
N ARG A 76 -2.24 15.56 -5.69
CA ARG A 76 -2.74 16.87 -6.15
C ARG A 76 -3.81 16.83 -7.25
N ARG A 77 -3.99 15.67 -7.91
CA ARG A 77 -5.02 15.47 -8.95
C ARG A 77 -6.35 15.00 -8.37
N HIS A 78 -6.41 14.71 -7.08
CA HIS A 78 -7.65 14.35 -6.40
C HIS A 78 -8.29 15.58 -5.75
N GLY A 79 -9.61 15.52 -5.58
CA GLY A 79 -10.32 16.49 -4.77
C GLY A 79 -9.93 16.36 -3.29
N SER A 80 -10.05 17.47 -2.56
CA SER A 80 -9.66 17.53 -1.14
C SER A 80 -10.39 16.51 -0.27
N GLU A 81 -11.62 16.14 -0.60
CA GLU A 81 -12.39 15.16 0.17
C GLU A 81 -11.81 13.76 0.09
N LEU A 82 -11.46 13.30 -1.12
CA LEU A 82 -10.78 12.01 -1.31
C LEU A 82 -9.43 12.00 -0.59
N VAL A 83 -8.68 13.12 -0.64
CA VAL A 83 -7.38 13.20 0.06
C VAL A 83 -7.54 13.16 1.58
N LYS A 84 -8.62 13.73 2.14
CA LYS A 84 -8.93 13.58 3.57
C LYS A 84 -9.23 12.12 3.91
N GLU A 85 -9.99 11.42 3.07
CA GLU A 85 -10.32 10.01 3.24
C GLU A 85 -9.06 9.13 3.21
N VAL A 86 -8.19 9.32 2.21
CA VAL A 86 -6.84 8.73 2.17
C VAL A 86 -6.10 9.01 3.48
N GLY A 87 -6.15 10.24 3.97
CA GLY A 87 -5.56 10.62 5.26
C GLY A 87 -6.16 9.89 6.47
N VAL A 88 -7.46 9.54 6.47
CA VAL A 88 -8.09 8.73 7.52
C VAL A 88 -7.48 7.34 7.54
N HIS A 89 -7.43 6.66 6.38
CA HIS A 89 -6.87 5.32 6.30
C HIS A 89 -5.37 5.29 6.66
N LEU A 90 -4.59 6.26 6.21
CA LEU A 90 -3.17 6.35 6.57
C LEU A 90 -2.94 6.63 8.07
N ARG A 91 -3.87 7.31 8.75
CA ARG A 91 -3.82 7.44 10.21
C ARG A 91 -4.09 6.12 10.93
N HIS A 92 -5.03 5.31 10.43
CA HIS A 92 -5.25 3.97 10.98
C HIS A 92 -4.01 3.08 10.79
N ALA A 93 -3.32 3.21 9.67
CA ALA A 93 -2.11 2.45 9.35
C ALA A 93 -0.81 3.08 9.89
N ALA A 94 -0.87 4.11 10.75
CA ALA A 94 0.30 4.94 11.10
C ALA A 94 1.45 4.20 11.80
N GLU A 95 1.20 3.01 12.36
CA GLU A 95 2.24 2.15 12.92
C GLU A 95 3.16 1.55 11.85
N LEU A 96 2.71 1.48 10.59
CA LEU A 96 3.50 1.04 9.45
C LEU A 96 4.38 2.20 8.94
N PRO A 97 5.71 2.04 8.88
CA PRO A 97 6.61 3.09 8.41
C PRO A 97 6.24 3.62 7.01
N GLN A 98 5.90 2.72 6.10
CA GLN A 98 5.52 3.04 4.72
C GLN A 98 4.20 3.83 4.65
N ALA A 99 3.24 3.59 5.55
CA ALA A 99 1.99 4.35 5.60
C ALA A 99 2.22 5.78 6.11
N ALA A 100 3.08 5.95 7.11
CA ALA A 100 3.45 7.26 7.62
C ALA A 100 4.26 8.08 6.57
N VAL A 101 5.16 7.44 5.80
CA VAL A 101 5.84 8.08 4.67
C VAL A 101 4.86 8.46 3.56
N LEU A 102 3.94 7.55 3.20
CA LEU A 102 2.89 7.84 2.22
C LEU A 102 2.01 9.01 2.68
N SER A 103 1.68 9.10 3.97
CA SER A 103 0.95 10.25 4.53
C SER A 103 1.70 11.57 4.33
N ALA A 104 3.02 11.57 4.55
CA ALA A 104 3.86 12.74 4.33
C ALA A 104 3.89 13.14 2.84
N LEU A 105 4.06 12.16 1.94
CA LEU A 105 4.05 12.37 0.50
C LEU A 105 2.72 12.93 -0.02
N VAL A 106 1.60 12.38 0.45
CA VAL A 106 0.25 12.85 0.09
C VAL A 106 0.05 14.30 0.55
N LYS A 107 0.46 14.65 1.77
CA LYS A 107 0.36 16.02 2.30
C LYS A 107 1.24 17.00 1.53
N GLU A 108 2.48 16.62 1.22
CA GLU A 108 3.42 17.45 0.46
C GLU A 108 2.87 17.72 -0.95
N ASP A 109 2.51 16.67 -1.69
CA ASP A 109 2.08 16.80 -3.08
C ASP A 109 0.73 17.52 -3.21
N HIS A 110 -0.28 17.16 -2.39
CA HIS A 110 -1.61 17.77 -2.46
C HIS A 110 -1.64 19.19 -1.86
N GLY A 111 -0.97 19.42 -0.73
CA GLY A 111 -1.01 20.70 -0.02
C GLY A 111 -0.14 21.80 -0.64
N LEU A 112 0.64 21.49 -1.68
CA LEU A 112 1.67 22.38 -2.23
C LEU A 112 2.59 22.91 -1.11
N HIS A 113 2.78 22.14 -0.05
CA HIS A 113 3.70 22.50 1.01
C HIS A 113 5.10 22.16 0.54
N TRP A 114 5.80 23.17 0.06
CA TRP A 114 7.23 23.12 -0.11
C TRP A 114 7.82 22.92 1.29
N LEU A 115 8.11 21.68 1.68
CA LEU A 115 9.21 21.46 2.62
C LEU A 115 10.40 22.22 2.00
N PRO A 116 11.13 23.05 2.78
CA PRO A 116 12.27 23.79 2.25
C PRO A 116 13.09 22.83 1.38
N CYS A 117 13.29 23.22 0.12
CA CYS A 117 13.70 22.34 -1.00
C CYS A 117 15.06 21.64 -0.80
N ASP A 118 15.69 21.87 0.35
CA ASP A 118 17.07 21.53 0.66
C ASP A 118 17.18 20.41 1.71
N ALA A 119 16.15 20.16 2.54
CA ALA A 119 16.22 19.10 3.55
C ALA A 119 14.85 18.58 4.03
N LEU A 120 14.72 17.26 4.10
CA LEU A 120 13.61 16.59 4.79
C LEU A 120 13.74 16.80 6.31
N PRO A 121 12.63 16.98 7.05
CA PRO A 121 12.65 16.96 8.51
C PRO A 121 13.31 15.68 9.03
N ALA A 122 14.12 15.79 10.08
CA ALA A 122 14.93 14.67 10.60
C ALA A 122 14.07 13.43 10.94
N GLU A 123 12.88 13.64 11.52
CA GLU A 123 11.93 12.57 11.85
C GLU A 123 11.47 11.81 10.59
N LEU A 124 11.19 12.53 9.51
CA LEU A 124 10.76 11.95 8.23
C LEU A 124 11.92 11.24 7.53
N ALA A 125 13.14 11.78 7.61
CA ALA A 125 14.33 11.12 7.10
C ALA A 125 14.61 9.80 7.84
N ALA A 126 14.48 9.79 9.18
CA ALA A 126 14.60 8.58 9.99
C ALA A 126 13.52 7.55 9.64
N LEU A 127 12.30 8.00 9.37
CA LEU A 127 11.21 7.12 8.93
C LEU A 127 11.48 6.51 7.54
N ILE A 128 11.92 7.30 6.57
CA ILE A 128 12.31 6.84 5.23
C ILE A 128 13.47 5.83 5.30
N THR A 129 14.35 5.95 6.30
CA THR A 129 15.41 4.97 6.53
C THR A 129 14.85 3.60 6.92
N ARG A 130 13.73 3.57 7.67
CA ARG A 130 13.06 2.33 8.12
C ARG A 130 12.22 1.65 7.03
N VAL A 131 11.84 2.38 5.99
CA VAL A 131 11.15 1.80 4.81
C VAL A 131 12.18 1.02 3.99
N ASP A 132 11.89 -0.23 3.63
CA ASP A 132 12.78 -1.02 2.77
C ASP A 132 12.59 -0.67 1.27
N PRO A 133 13.51 -1.07 0.38
CA PRO A 133 13.41 -0.74 -1.06
C PRO A 133 12.14 -1.29 -1.74
N GLY A 134 11.60 -2.43 -1.31
CA GLY A 134 10.38 -3.01 -1.86
C GLY A 134 9.15 -2.17 -1.51
N GLN A 135 9.05 -1.76 -0.23
CA GLN A 135 8.01 -0.83 0.23
C GLN A 135 8.12 0.53 -0.48
N ALA A 136 9.34 1.04 -0.68
CA ALA A 136 9.56 2.26 -1.44
C ALA A 136 9.09 2.12 -2.90
N ALA A 137 9.45 1.01 -3.56
CA ALA A 137 9.04 0.74 -4.93
C ALA A 137 7.51 0.67 -5.08
N GLU A 138 6.82 0.03 -4.13
CA GLU A 138 5.36 -0.04 -4.10
C GLU A 138 4.70 1.35 -4.06
N ILE A 139 5.15 2.23 -3.15
CA ILE A 139 4.65 3.61 -3.09
C ILE A 139 4.90 4.34 -4.42
N LEU A 140 6.10 4.21 -4.98
CA LEU A 140 6.49 4.90 -6.20
C LEU A 140 5.68 4.47 -7.43
N VAL A 141 5.28 3.19 -7.49
CA VAL A 141 4.43 2.64 -8.56
C VAL A 141 3.04 3.25 -8.52
N HIS A 142 2.46 3.40 -7.33
CA HIS A 142 1.08 3.84 -7.19
C HIS A 142 0.92 5.36 -7.02
N VAL A 143 1.98 6.08 -6.66
CA VAL A 143 1.90 7.50 -6.35
C VAL A 143 2.99 8.29 -7.11
N PRO A 144 2.73 8.67 -8.38
CA PRO A 144 3.75 9.23 -9.26
C PRO A 144 3.96 10.74 -9.05
N ALA A 145 4.62 11.16 -7.97
CA ALA A 145 4.84 12.56 -7.58
C ALA A 145 6.32 13.02 -7.64
N PRO A 146 7.01 12.98 -8.81
CA PRO A 146 8.46 13.19 -8.94
C PRO A 146 9.02 14.53 -8.46
N GLU A 147 8.19 15.56 -8.30
CA GLU A 147 8.60 16.86 -7.80
C GLU A 147 8.67 16.91 -6.27
N SER A 148 7.95 16.01 -5.57
CA SER A 148 7.97 15.89 -4.10
C SER A 148 9.36 15.47 -3.60
N GLY A 149 9.83 16.12 -2.53
CA GLY A 149 11.06 15.77 -1.84
C GLY A 149 10.98 14.37 -1.23
N VAL A 150 9.83 14.00 -0.67
CA VAL A 150 9.58 12.64 -0.15
C VAL A 150 9.67 11.60 -1.27
N TRP A 151 9.07 11.88 -2.43
CA TRP A 151 9.14 10.99 -3.59
C TRP A 151 10.58 10.79 -4.06
N LYS A 152 11.36 11.87 -4.18
CA LYS A 152 12.77 11.82 -4.58
C LYS A 152 13.60 11.00 -3.59
N ALA A 153 13.35 11.15 -2.29
CA ALA A 153 14.02 10.39 -1.25
C ALA A 153 13.64 8.90 -1.23
N LEU A 154 12.40 8.55 -1.61
CA LEU A 154 12.03 7.16 -1.84
C LEU A 154 12.69 6.60 -3.10
N ARG A 155 12.74 7.39 -4.18
CA ARG A 155 13.33 6.97 -5.45
C ARG A 155 14.82 6.63 -5.31
N SER A 156 15.57 7.39 -4.52
CA SER A 156 16.99 7.12 -4.28
C SER A 156 17.26 5.78 -3.58
N LYS A 157 16.24 5.16 -2.95
CA LYS A 157 16.36 3.83 -2.34
C LYS A 157 16.18 2.67 -3.32
N VAL A 158 15.55 2.91 -4.47
CA VAL A 158 15.15 1.86 -5.43
C VAL A 158 16.12 1.74 -6.60
N GLY A 159 16.90 2.78 -6.91
CA GLY A 159 17.82 2.81 -8.05
C GLY A 159 17.28 3.53 -9.27
#